data_AF-A0A431LQB7-F1
#
_entry.id   AF-A0A431LQB7-F1
#
_cell.length_a   1.000
_cell.length_b   1.000
_cell.length_c   1.000
_cell.angle_alpha   90.00
_cell.angle_beta   90.00
_cell.angle_gamma   90.00
#
_symmetry.space_group_name_H-M   'P 1'
#
loop_
_entity.id
_entity.type
_entity.pdbx_description
1 polymer ?
#
loop_
_entity_poly.entity_id
_entity_poly.type
_entity_poly.pdbx_seq_one_letter_code
_entity_poly.pdbx_strand_id
1 'polypeptide(L)' 'MSDAQRSPWTEAPRINHWVYEAVPGQIKGYDGQGRVMMAIETDAQFAQRLVEAFGSIFKPRGSATEASVTVR' A
#
# COMPACT_ATOMS: atom_id res chain seq x y z
N MET A 1 -21.14 17.33 37.41
CA MET A 1 -20.79 16.60 36.18
C MET A 1 -21.11 17.51 35.01
N SER A 2 -20.13 18.28 34.55
CA SER A 2 -20.27 19.13 33.37
C SER A 2 -19.40 18.54 32.27
N ASP A 3 -20.10 17.95 31.32
CA ASP A 3 -19.76 17.82 29.90
C ASP A 3 -18.33 18.22 29.57
N ALA A 4 -17.47 17.23 29.42
CA ALA A 4 -16.21 17.42 28.72
C ALA A 4 -16.58 17.87 27.30
N GLN A 5 -16.63 19.19 27.08
CA GLN A 5 -16.69 19.80 25.77
C GLN A 5 -15.57 19.15 24.96
N ARG A 6 -15.93 18.14 24.15
CA ARG A 6 -15.13 17.70 23.03
C ARG A 6 -14.99 18.96 22.20
N SER A 7 -13.84 19.59 22.34
CA SER A 7 -13.49 20.75 21.54
C SER A 7 -13.80 20.39 20.09
N PRO A 8 -14.51 21.24 19.35
CA PRO A 8 -14.89 21.02 17.97
C PRO A 8 -13.65 21.25 17.08
N TRP A 9 -12.54 20.60 17.43
CA TRP A 9 -11.41 20.40 16.55
C TRP A 9 -11.98 19.63 15.36
N THR A 10 -12.45 20.39 14.38
CA THR A 10 -12.64 20.04 12.99
C THR A 10 -11.64 18.94 12.71
N GLU A 11 -12.10 17.69 12.58
CA GLU A 11 -11.20 16.58 12.32
C GLU A 11 -10.43 16.98 11.07
N ALA A 12 -9.15 17.32 11.26
CA ALA A 12 -8.30 17.73 10.16
C ALA A 12 -8.41 16.63 9.12
N PRO A 13 -8.66 16.96 7.84
CA PRO A 13 -8.94 15.95 6.83
C PRO A 13 -7.87 14.84 6.91
N ARG A 14 -8.28 13.60 7.20
CA ARG A 14 -7.37 12.47 7.41
C ARG A 14 -7.36 11.56 6.20
N ILE A 15 -6.16 11.14 5.82
CA ILE A 15 -5.97 10.08 4.84
C ILE A 15 -6.20 8.75 5.54
N ASN A 16 -7.21 8.01 5.09
CA ASN A 16 -7.59 6.72 5.66
C ASN A 16 -6.87 5.55 4.96
N HIS A 17 -6.55 5.68 3.68
CA HIS A 17 -5.79 4.69 2.94
C HIS A 17 -5.00 5.31 1.78
N TRP A 18 -3.98 4.57 1.35
CA TRP A 18 -3.08 4.94 0.26
C TRP A 18 -3.15 3.91 -0.87
N VAL A 19 -3.13 4.37 -2.11
CA VAL A 19 -3.11 3.54 -3.31
C VAL A 19 -1.99 4.00 -4.22
N TYR A 20 -1.24 3.05 -4.79
CA TYR A 20 -0.31 3.32 -5.89
C TYR A 20 -1.01 3.04 -7.22
N GLU A 21 -1.09 4.05 -8.09
CA GLU A 21 -1.54 3.94 -9.47
C GLU A 21 -0.34 3.92 -10.41
N ALA A 22 -0.07 2.76 -11.02
CA ALA A 22 1.10 2.57 -11.89
C ALA A 22 1.08 3.44 -13.16
N VAL A 23 -0.10 3.82 -13.64
CA VAL A 23 -0.30 4.79 -14.73
C VAL A 23 -1.36 5.77 -14.24
N PRO A 24 -1.03 7.05 -13.99
CA PRO A 24 0.14 7.79 -14.46
C PRO A 24 1.44 7.65 -13.63
N GLY A 25 1.46 6.86 -12.55
CA GLY A 25 2.63 6.75 -11.67
C GLY A 25 2.51 7.64 -10.45
N GLN A 26 1.43 7.48 -9.67
CA GLN A 26 1.13 8.31 -8.52
C GLN A 26 0.81 7.49 -7.26
N ILE A 27 1.14 8.03 -6.09
CA ILE A 27 0.62 7.56 -4.81
C ILE A 27 -0.50 8.52 -4.40
N LYS A 28 -1.71 8.00 -4.23
CA LYS A 28 -2.89 8.77 -3.85
C LYS A 28 -3.35 8.43 -2.44
N GLY A 29 -3.65 9.45 -1.65
CA GLY A 29 -4.26 9.33 -0.34
C GLY A 29 -5.73 9.68 -0.40
N TYR A 30 -6.58 8.85 0.19
CA TYR A 30 -8.03 8.99 0.17
C TYR A 30 -8.63 9.19 1.55
N ASP A 31 -9.71 9.96 1.64
CA ASP A 31 -10.53 10.06 2.85
C ASP A 31 -11.43 8.82 3.03
N GLY A 32 -12.21 8.80 4.12
CA GLY A 32 -13.19 7.73 4.39
C GLY A 32 -14.38 7.67 3.44
N GLN A 33 -14.49 8.60 2.49
CA GLN A 33 -15.56 8.68 1.48
C GLN A 33 -15.03 8.36 0.08
N GLY A 34 -13.75 7.99 -0.06
CA GLY A 34 -13.12 7.67 -1.34
C GLY A 34 -12.72 8.89 -2.16
N ARG A 35 -12.64 10.08 -1.57
CA ARG A 35 -12.15 11.29 -2.24
C ARG A 35 -10.65 11.38 -2.14
N VAL A 36 -9.99 11.74 -3.24
CA VAL A 36 -8.55 12.00 -3.26
C VAL A 36 -8.26 13.28 -2.48
N MET A 37 -7.39 13.18 -1.49
CA MET A 37 -6.95 14.29 -0.66
C MET A 37 -5.54 14.77 -1.01
N MET A 38 -4.71 13.84 -1.50
CA MET A 38 -3.32 14.07 -1.85
C MET A 38 -2.93 13.13 -2.98
N ALA A 39 -2.13 13.64 -3.91
CA ALA A 39 -1.47 12.85 -4.94
C ALA A 39 0.02 13.23 -4.97
N ILE A 40 0.88 12.23 -4.98
CA ILE A 40 2.34 12.38 -5.03
C ILE A 40 2.82 11.70 -6.32
N GLU A 41 3.51 12.45 -7.18
CA GLU A 41 4.15 11.91 -8.37
C GLU A 41 5.30 10.98 -7.99
N THR A 42 5.40 9.86 -8.69
CA THR A 42 6.49 8.90 -8.52
C THR A 42 7.37 8.88 -9.75
N ASP A 43 8.64 8.53 -9.57
CA ASP A 43 9.53 8.29 -10.71
C ASP A 43 9.19 6.96 -11.41
N ALA A 44 9.68 6.81 -12.64
CA ALA A 44 9.41 5.66 -13.49
C ALA A 44 9.88 4.30 -12.91
N GLN A 45 10.81 4.31 -11.95
CA GLN A 45 11.36 3.09 -11.34
C GLN A 45 10.65 2.73 -10.03
N PHE A 46 9.74 3.56 -9.54
CA PHE A 46 9.10 3.37 -8.24
C PHE A 46 8.36 2.02 -8.13
N ALA A 47 7.60 1.63 -9.16
CA ALA A 47 6.91 0.34 -9.21
C ALA A 47 7.89 -0.83 -9.04
N GLN A 48 9.03 -0.79 -9.71
CA GLN A 48 10.05 -1.83 -9.62
C GLN A 48 10.64 -1.91 -8.22
N ARG A 49 10.97 -0.77 -7.61
CA ARG A 49 11.48 -0.73 -6.23
C ARG A 49 10.45 -1.27 -5.21
N LEU A 50 9.15 -1.01 -5.41
CA LEU A 50 8.10 -1.61 -4.58
C LEU A 50 8.07 -3.13 -4.72
N VAL A 51 8.12 -3.66 -5.94
CA VAL A 51 8.15 -5.11 -6.20
C VAL A 51 9.37 -5.76 -5.57
N GLU A 52 10.56 -5.15 -5.71
CA GLU A 52 11.79 -5.64 -5.08
C GLU A 52 11.68 -5.66 -3.54
N ALA A 53 11.16 -4.58 -2.96
CA ALA A 53 10.95 -4.48 -1.51
C ALA A 53 10.02 -5.58 -0.99
N PHE A 54 8.85 -5.79 -1.61
CA PHE A 54 7.89 -6.80 -1.17
C PHE A 54 8.26 -8.23 -1.58
N GLY A 55 8.92 -8.42 -2.71
CA GLY A 55 9.42 -9.72 -3.18
C GLY A 55 10.53 -10.27 -2.28
N SER A 56 11.33 -9.40 -1.65
CA SER A 56 12.32 -9.81 -0.64
C SER A 56 11.66 -10.33 0.66
N ILE A 57 10.45 -9.87 0.96
CA ILE A 57 9.68 -10.25 2.16
C ILE A 57 8.89 -11.55 1.91
N PHE A 58 8.41 -11.77 0.68
CA PHE A 58 7.82 -13.03 0.26
C PHE A 58 8.90 -14.03 -0.19
N LYS A 59 9.58 -14.68 0.76
CA LYS A 59 10.17 -16.00 0.50
C LYS A 59 9.06 -17.04 0.60
N PRO A 60 8.67 -17.73 -0.49
CA PRO A 60 7.84 -18.92 -0.36
C PRO A 60 8.57 -19.85 0.61
N ARG A 61 7.90 -20.29 1.68
CA ARG A 61 8.41 -21.42 2.47
C ARG A 61 8.65 -22.55 1.48
N GLY A 62 9.88 -23.06 1.45
CA GLY A 62 10.51 -23.77 0.35
C GLY A 62 9.58 -24.65 -0.48
N SER A 63 9.75 -24.57 -1.80
CA SER A 63 9.38 -25.66 -2.70
C SER A 63 9.95 -26.95 -2.12
N ALA A 64 9.07 -27.79 -1.58
CA ALA A 64 9.42 -29.12 -1.13
C ALA A 64 10.14 -29.81 -2.29
N THR A 65 11.36 -30.21 -2.01
CA THR A 65 12.19 -31.02 -2.89
C THR A 65 11.53 -32.38 -3.02
N GLU A 66 11.13 -32.79 -4.22
CA GLU A 66 10.82 -34.18 -4.59
C GLU A 66 10.49 -34.19 -6.09
N ALA A 67 10.96 -35.08 -6.94
CA ALA A 67 12.10 -35.97 -7.00
C ALA A 67 12.15 -36.32 -8.51
N SER A 68 13.34 -36.51 -9.05
CA SER A 68 13.56 -36.85 -10.46
C SER A 68 12.69 -38.03 -10.91
N VAL A 69 11.79 -37.83 -11.87
CA VAL A 69 11.15 -38.93 -12.61
C VAL A 69 11.83 -39.03 -13.96
N THR A 70 12.78 -39.94 -14.08
CA THR A 70 13.30 -40.43 -15.36
C THR A 70 12.27 -41.38 -15.95
N VAL A 71 11.68 -41.03 -17.08
CA VAL A 71 10.87 -41.95 -17.88
C VAL A 71 11.80 -42.65 -18.87
N ARG A 72 11.85 -43.99 -18.80
CA ARG A 72 12.49 -44.86 -19.79
C ARG A 72 11.57 -45.09 -20.97
#